data_AF-A0A7C5PQU5-F1
#
_entry.id   AF-A0A7C5PQU5-F1
#
_cell.length_a   1.000
_cell.length_b   1.000
_cell.length_c   1.000
_cell.angle_alpha   90.00
_cell.angle_beta   90.00
_cell.angle_gamma   90.00
#
_symmetry.space_group_name_H-M   'P 1'
#
loop_
_entity.id
_entity.type
_entity.pdbx_description
1 polymer ?
#
loop_
_entity_poly.entity_id
_entity_poly.type
_entity_poly.pdbx_seq_one_letter_code
_entity_poly.pdbx_strand_id
1 'polypeptide(L)'
;MAKEVHFVVHARLPKGLEVLETLAKNLFWSWNHDAIDLFRRIDADLWERVGHNPIRLLGEVAQERLEDLSRDEAFLANMRRILDEQARYLEGLYCWYQQTGREGEPPGDGKDHPWVAYFSMEFGITECLPIYSGGLGMLAGDCLKSASDLGIPVVGVGILYQQGYFQQYLNSDGWQQEEYPDLDFHKIPVSPAVSPGNRGPVVISVPMEKREVHARVWEAALGRNRLILLDTNIEQNSPEDRRISFQLYGGDVENRIKQEILLGIGGCRALEAVNLAPRVFHMNEGHSAFLALERVRCLVEKTGLEPEDALEAVRATSVFTT
;
A
#
# COMPACT_ATOMS: atom_id res chain seq x y z
N MET A 1 -26.81 -7.96 20.30
CA MET A 1 -25.61 -8.16 19.45
C MET A 1 -24.41 -7.78 20.29
N ALA A 2 -23.53 -8.73 20.60
CA ALA A 2 -22.32 -8.43 21.35
C ALA A 2 -21.41 -7.58 20.46
N LYS A 3 -20.99 -6.42 20.96
CA LYS A 3 -19.96 -5.61 20.30
C LYS A 3 -18.67 -6.43 20.37
N GLU A 4 -18.18 -6.96 19.26
CA GLU A 4 -16.84 -7.53 19.22
C GLU A 4 -15.86 -6.41 19.55
N VAL A 5 -15.22 -6.52 20.72
CA VAL A 5 -14.17 -5.60 21.13
C VAL A 5 -12.87 -6.18 20.58
N HIS A 6 -12.40 -5.64 19.45
CA HIS A 6 -11.07 -5.93 18.96
C HIS A 6 -10.05 -5.26 19.88
N PHE A 7 -9.26 -6.06 20.61
CA PHE A 7 -8.12 -5.58 21.38
C PHE A 7 -6.88 -5.61 20.49
N VAL A 8 -6.32 -4.43 20.19
CA VAL A 8 -5.00 -4.33 19.57
C VAL A 8 -3.97 -4.28 20.69
N VAL A 9 -3.22 -5.37 20.88
CA VAL A 9 -2.14 -5.44 21.87
C VAL A 9 -0.86 -4.93 21.21
N HIS A 10 -0.42 -3.73 21.58
CA HIS A 10 0.88 -3.21 21.18
C HIS A 10 1.93 -3.64 22.20
N ALA A 11 3.05 -4.19 21.73
CA ALA A 11 4.19 -4.43 22.61
C ALA A 11 4.72 -3.10 23.16
N ARG A 12 5.05 -3.09 24.44
CA ARG A 12 5.62 -1.93 25.10
C ARG A 12 7.11 -1.88 24.80
N LEU A 13 7.48 -1.17 23.73
CA LEU A 13 8.88 -0.95 23.38
C LEU A 13 9.58 -0.18 24.52
N PRO A 14 10.71 -0.68 25.04
CA PRO A 14 11.53 0.06 25.99
C PRO A 14 12.02 1.38 25.39
N LYS A 15 12.32 2.35 26.26
CA LYS A 15 12.87 3.65 25.84
C LYS A 15 14.11 3.43 24.97
N GLY A 16 14.14 4.11 23.82
CA GLY A 16 15.21 3.98 22.84
C GLY A 16 14.94 2.96 21.73
N LEU A 17 14.05 1.99 21.93
CA LEU A 17 13.60 1.06 20.88
C LEU A 17 12.31 1.50 20.19
N GLU A 18 11.63 2.54 20.69
CA GLU A 18 10.38 3.09 20.15
C GLU A 18 10.47 3.42 18.65
N VAL A 19 11.66 3.83 18.20
CA VAL A 19 11.96 4.17 16.80
C VAL A 19 11.89 2.98 15.84
N LEU A 20 11.95 1.73 16.34
CA LEU A 20 11.77 0.53 15.52
C LEU A 20 10.36 0.47 14.93
N GLU A 21 9.37 1.04 15.60
CA GLU A 21 8.00 1.10 15.07
C GLU A 21 7.93 1.99 13.81
N THR A 22 8.66 3.11 13.81
CA THR A 22 8.78 3.99 12.63
C THR A 22 9.46 3.26 11.47
N LEU A 23 10.55 2.55 11.75
CA LEU A 23 11.26 1.75 10.75
C LEU A 23 10.37 0.64 10.18
N ALA A 24 9.60 -0.06 11.03
CA ALA A 24 8.71 -1.15 10.64
C ALA A 24 7.53 -0.70 9.77
N LYS A 25 7.06 0.54 9.93
CA LYS A 25 5.90 1.09 9.21
C LYS A 25 6.21 1.58 7.79
N ASN A 26 7.48 1.83 7.45
CA ASN A 26 7.87 2.20 6.09
C ASN A 26 8.51 1.00 5.40
N LEU A 27 7.88 0.52 4.31
CA LEU A 27 8.29 -0.66 3.56
C LEU A 27 9.73 -0.60 3.01
N PHE A 28 10.41 0.55 3.05
CA PHE A 28 11.85 0.67 2.75
C PHE A 28 12.71 -0.42 3.38
N TRP A 29 12.37 -0.85 4.60
CA TRP A 29 13.09 -1.94 5.25
C TRP A 29 13.14 -3.21 4.39
N SER A 30 12.15 -3.47 3.54
CA SER A 30 12.02 -4.73 2.80
C SER A 30 12.96 -4.88 1.62
N TRP A 31 13.64 -3.81 1.20
CA TRP A 31 14.73 -3.87 0.22
C TRP A 31 16.04 -3.24 0.75
N ASN A 32 16.11 -2.96 2.06
CA ASN A 32 17.34 -2.56 2.72
C ASN A 32 17.89 -3.72 3.56
N HIS A 33 19.01 -4.30 3.13
CA HIS A 33 19.59 -5.48 3.77
C HIS A 33 19.94 -5.24 5.25
N ASP A 34 20.45 -4.06 5.59
CA ASP A 34 20.82 -3.74 6.97
C ASP A 34 19.59 -3.67 7.90
N ALA A 35 18.46 -3.15 7.40
CA ALA A 35 17.20 -3.12 8.12
C ALA A 35 16.61 -4.54 8.30
N ILE A 36 16.67 -5.38 7.27
CA ILE A 36 16.27 -6.80 7.37
C ILE A 36 17.10 -7.51 8.43
N ASP A 37 18.42 -7.34 8.39
CA ASP A 37 19.34 -7.97 9.35
C ASP A 37 19.14 -7.45 10.77
N LEU A 38 18.79 -6.17 10.92
CA LEU A 38 18.42 -5.59 12.22
C LEU A 38 17.21 -6.29 12.83
N PHE A 39 16.12 -6.46 12.05
CA PHE A 39 14.93 -7.17 12.53
C PHE A 39 15.21 -8.65 12.80
N ARG A 40 15.94 -9.33 11.91
CA ARG A 40 16.34 -10.74 12.13
C ARG A 40 17.17 -10.92 13.40
N ARG A 41 18.02 -9.94 13.77
CA ARG A 41 18.84 -9.99 14.99
C ARG A 41 18.04 -9.86 16.28
N ILE A 42 16.81 -9.32 16.23
CA ILE A 42 15.92 -9.26 17.40
C ILE A 42 15.60 -10.69 17.85
N ASP A 43 15.08 -11.50 16.95
CA ASP A 43 14.77 -12.92 17.15
C ASP A 43 14.62 -13.60 15.77
N ALA A 44 15.60 -14.44 15.41
CA ALA A 44 15.67 -15.02 14.06
C ALA A 44 14.58 -16.08 13.83
N ASP A 45 14.25 -16.88 14.84
CA ASP A 45 13.23 -17.93 14.72
C ASP A 45 11.82 -17.31 14.67
N LEU A 46 11.58 -16.28 15.47
CA LEU A 46 10.33 -15.53 15.42
C LEU A 46 10.19 -14.78 14.08
N TRP A 47 11.27 -14.21 13.55
CA TRP A 47 11.29 -13.52 12.26
C TRP A 47 10.77 -14.39 11.11
N GLU A 48 11.25 -15.64 11.01
CA GLU A 48 10.75 -16.61 10.03
C GLU A 48 9.29 -16.98 10.31
N ARG A 49 8.92 -17.24 11.58
CA ARG A 49 7.56 -17.63 11.97
C ARG A 49 6.50 -16.57 11.69
N VAL A 50 6.85 -15.29 11.76
CA VAL A 50 5.90 -14.19 11.47
C VAL A 50 5.86 -13.80 10.00
N GLY A 51 6.58 -14.53 9.13
CA GLY A 51 6.64 -14.25 7.69
C GLY A 51 7.31 -12.91 7.42
N HIS A 52 8.48 -12.68 8.01
CA HIS A 52 9.29 -11.48 7.78
C HIS A 52 8.54 -10.16 8.05
N ASN A 53 7.61 -10.18 9.02
CA ASN A 53 6.78 -9.04 9.38
C ASN A 53 7.34 -8.34 10.63
N PRO A 54 7.93 -7.14 10.50
CA PRO A 54 8.54 -6.45 11.65
C PRO A 54 7.50 -5.95 12.67
N ILE A 55 6.27 -5.65 12.24
CA ILE A 55 5.21 -5.22 13.16
C ILE A 55 4.78 -6.39 14.06
N ARG A 56 4.59 -7.58 13.47
CA ARG A 56 4.32 -8.80 14.24
C ARG A 56 5.50 -9.22 15.10
N LEU A 57 6.73 -9.16 14.58
CA LEU A 57 7.94 -9.45 15.32
C LEU A 57 8.00 -8.62 16.61
N LEU A 58 7.83 -7.29 16.50
CA LEU A 58 7.85 -6.39 17.64
C LEU A 58 6.68 -6.65 18.60
N GLY A 59 5.52 -7.07 18.09
CA GLY A 59 4.34 -7.41 18.88
C GLY A 59 4.41 -8.76 19.62
N GLU A 60 5.19 -9.72 19.11
CA GLU A 60 5.24 -11.10 19.59
C GLU A 60 6.54 -11.47 20.32
N VAL A 61 7.61 -10.66 20.17
CA VAL A 61 8.89 -10.89 20.85
C VAL A 61 8.76 -10.79 22.37
N ALA A 62 9.51 -11.63 23.09
CA ALA A 62 9.52 -11.62 24.55
C ALA A 62 9.99 -10.25 25.09
N GLN A 63 9.30 -9.73 26.11
CA GLN A 63 9.63 -8.45 26.73
C GLN A 63 11.07 -8.41 27.28
N GLU A 64 11.54 -9.51 27.88
CA GLU A 64 12.91 -9.66 28.37
C GLU A 64 13.94 -9.43 27.25
N ARG A 65 13.68 -9.97 26.06
CA ARG A 65 14.55 -9.78 24.90
C ARG A 65 14.62 -8.31 24.46
N LEU A 66 13.49 -7.60 24.46
CA LEU A 66 13.46 -6.17 24.17
C LEU A 66 14.24 -5.37 25.22
N GLU A 67 14.12 -5.73 26.50
CA GLU A 67 14.88 -5.09 27.59
C GLU A 67 16.38 -5.31 27.45
N ASP A 68 16.82 -6.51 27.07
CA ASP A 68 18.23 -6.80 26.80
C ASP A 68 18.76 -5.98 25.62
N LEU A 69 18.02 -5.93 24.51
CA LEU A 69 18.39 -5.13 23.34
C LEU A 69 18.44 -3.63 23.65
N SER A 70 17.61 -3.14 24.58
CA SER A 70 17.65 -1.75 25.04
C SER A 70 18.93 -1.40 25.82
N ARG A 71 19.72 -2.40 26.22
CA ARG A 71 21.01 -2.26 26.92
C ARG A 71 22.20 -2.69 26.06
N ASP A 72 21.96 -3.27 24.88
CA ASP A 72 23.00 -3.68 23.92
C ASP A 72 23.46 -2.48 23.09
N GLU A 73 24.58 -1.87 23.49
CA GLU A 73 25.16 -0.71 22.79
C GLU A 73 25.48 -0.98 21.32
N ALA A 74 25.87 -2.20 20.96
CA ALA A 74 26.18 -2.56 19.58
C ALA A 74 24.89 -2.66 18.73
N PHE A 75 23.80 -3.19 19.30
CA PHE A 75 22.50 -3.19 18.66
C PHE A 75 21.98 -1.76 18.47
N LEU A 76 22.01 -0.95 19.53
CA LEU A 76 21.55 0.44 19.49
C LEU A 76 22.35 1.29 18.51
N ALA A 77 23.68 1.11 18.43
CA ALA A 77 24.53 1.79 17.46
C ALA A 77 24.17 1.40 16.01
N ASN A 78 23.96 0.11 15.74
CA ASN A 78 23.53 -0.34 14.41
C ASN A 78 22.14 0.22 14.04
N MET A 79 21.19 0.15 14.97
CA MET A 79 19.84 0.70 14.79
C MET A 79 19.88 2.20 14.47
N ARG A 80 20.65 3.00 15.23
CA ARG A 80 20.80 4.44 14.95
C ARG A 80 21.38 4.70 13.57
N ARG A 81 22.40 3.94 13.15
CA ARG A 81 22.98 4.06 11.81
C ARG A 81 21.94 3.80 10.71
N ILE A 82 21.12 2.78 10.85
CA ILE A 82 20.07 2.42 9.88
C ILE A 82 18.98 3.48 9.84
N LEU A 83 18.59 4.03 10.99
CA LEU A 83 17.61 5.13 11.06
C LEU A 83 18.16 6.40 10.40
N ASP A 84 19.43 6.73 10.63
CA ASP A 84 20.09 7.86 9.96
C ASP A 84 20.15 7.64 8.44
N GLU A 85 20.40 6.41 8.00
CA GLU A 85 20.38 6.04 6.58
C GLU A 85 18.98 6.18 5.99
N GLN A 86 17.94 5.67 6.67
CA GLN A 86 16.55 5.84 6.25
C GLN A 86 16.17 7.33 6.21
N ALA A 87 16.56 8.12 7.20
CA ALA A 87 16.28 9.56 7.22
C ALA A 87 16.93 10.26 6.00
N ARG A 88 18.22 10.02 5.74
CA ARG A 88 18.91 10.55 4.55
C ARG A 88 18.29 10.07 3.25
N TYR A 89 17.83 8.82 3.22
CA TYR A 89 17.08 8.29 2.10
C TYR A 89 15.81 9.14 1.92
N LEU A 90 14.91 9.18 2.90
CA LEU A 90 13.62 9.87 2.80
C LEU A 90 13.74 11.37 2.51
N GLU A 91 14.76 12.05 3.04
CA GLU A 91 15.01 13.47 2.77
C GLU A 91 15.33 13.78 1.30
N GLY A 92 15.78 12.79 0.52
CA GLY A 92 15.92 12.94 -0.94
C GLY A 92 16.97 13.96 -1.40
N LEU A 93 17.87 14.40 -0.52
CA LEU A 93 18.80 15.52 -0.75
C LEU A 93 19.77 15.32 -1.94
N TYR A 94 19.90 14.10 -2.49
CA TYR A 94 20.84 13.77 -3.57
C TYR A 94 20.31 12.74 -4.56
N CYS A 95 19.01 12.75 -4.73
CA CYS A 95 18.30 11.72 -5.44
C CYS A 95 18.20 12.07 -6.94
N TRP A 96 18.25 11.06 -7.84
CA TRP A 96 18.45 11.30 -9.28
C TRP A 96 17.39 12.24 -9.86
N TYR A 97 16.13 12.08 -9.47
CA TYR A 97 15.03 12.93 -9.93
C TYR A 97 15.19 14.37 -9.45
N GLN A 98 15.69 14.64 -8.24
CA GLN A 98 15.94 16.00 -7.76
C GLN A 98 17.16 16.64 -8.44
N GLN A 99 18.14 15.83 -8.87
CA GLN A 99 19.34 16.31 -9.56
C GLN A 99 19.12 16.55 -11.05
N THR A 100 18.22 15.78 -11.67
CA THR A 100 17.95 15.85 -13.12
C THR A 100 16.60 16.51 -13.43
N GLY A 101 15.72 16.63 -12.44
CA GLY A 101 14.35 17.10 -12.56
C GLY A 101 14.24 18.61 -12.50
N ARG A 102 13.95 19.17 -13.69
CA ARG A 102 13.25 20.42 -13.98
C ARG A 102 13.34 21.51 -12.90
N GLU A 103 14.19 22.51 -13.15
CA GLU A 103 14.15 23.80 -12.48
C GLU A 103 12.69 24.31 -12.38
N GLY A 104 12.22 24.57 -11.17
CA GLY A 104 10.91 25.20 -10.92
C GLY A 104 9.74 24.27 -10.57
N GLU A 105 9.92 22.94 -10.47
CA GLU A 105 8.88 22.08 -9.89
C GLU A 105 8.84 22.23 -8.36
N PRO A 106 7.64 22.37 -7.75
CA PRO A 106 7.54 22.59 -6.32
C PRO A 106 7.98 21.33 -5.56
N PRO A 107 8.92 21.44 -4.60
CA PRO A 107 9.19 20.35 -3.69
C PRO A 107 7.96 20.11 -2.81
N GLY A 108 7.70 18.85 -2.44
CA GLY A 108 6.67 18.52 -1.44
C GLY A 108 6.00 17.18 -1.67
N ASP A 109 4.92 16.95 -0.94
CA ASP A 109 4.14 15.71 -0.95
C ASP A 109 2.62 15.97 -1.16
N GLY A 110 2.27 17.21 -1.48
CA GLY A 110 0.89 17.67 -1.68
C GLY A 110 0.39 17.58 -3.12
N LYS A 111 -0.79 18.14 -3.36
CA LYS A 111 -1.50 18.13 -4.65
C LYS A 111 -0.72 18.74 -5.82
N ASP A 112 0.17 19.69 -5.56
CA ASP A 112 0.90 20.44 -6.60
C ASP A 112 2.17 19.71 -7.06
N HIS A 113 2.56 18.66 -6.35
CA HIS A 113 3.69 17.80 -6.68
C HIS A 113 3.40 16.99 -7.95
N PRO A 114 4.38 16.75 -8.83
CA PRO A 114 4.16 16.18 -10.16
C PRO A 114 3.95 14.65 -10.14
N TRP A 115 2.98 14.19 -9.35
CA TRP A 115 2.69 12.79 -9.13
C TRP A 115 2.38 12.03 -10.41
N VAL A 116 2.92 10.83 -10.52
CA VAL A 116 2.50 9.78 -11.43
C VAL A 116 1.71 8.74 -10.62
N ALA A 117 0.48 8.45 -11.03
CA ALA A 117 -0.29 7.39 -10.40
C ALA A 117 -0.07 6.08 -11.15
N TYR A 118 0.32 5.03 -10.44
CA TYR A 118 0.53 3.70 -10.99
C TYR A 118 -0.56 2.75 -10.49
N PHE A 119 -1.52 2.42 -11.35
CA PHE A 119 -2.65 1.56 -11.02
C PHE A 119 -2.32 0.11 -11.36
N SER A 120 -2.52 -0.78 -10.39
CA SER A 120 -2.31 -2.22 -10.56
C SER A 120 -3.25 -3.01 -9.65
N MET A 121 -3.67 -4.19 -10.10
CA MET A 121 -4.38 -5.15 -9.24
C MET A 121 -3.45 -5.76 -8.19
N GLU A 122 -2.14 -5.77 -8.45
CA GLU A 122 -1.15 -6.41 -7.59
C GLU A 122 0.15 -5.62 -7.45
N PHE A 123 0.77 -5.74 -6.26
CA PHE A 123 2.07 -5.15 -5.91
C PHE A 123 2.91 -6.12 -5.06
N GLY A 124 3.97 -6.65 -5.65
CA GLY A 124 4.95 -7.54 -5.02
C GLY A 124 6.01 -6.76 -4.25
N ILE A 125 5.67 -6.29 -3.04
CA ILE A 125 6.61 -5.52 -2.21
C ILE A 125 7.37 -6.41 -1.23
N THR A 126 6.62 -7.11 -0.39
CA THR A 126 7.10 -7.99 0.68
C THR A 126 6.01 -9.01 1.01
N GLU A 127 6.39 -10.18 1.51
CA GLU A 127 5.46 -11.26 1.83
C GLU A 127 4.46 -10.92 2.95
N CYS A 128 4.80 -9.99 3.85
CA CYS A 128 3.90 -9.55 4.92
C CYS A 128 2.79 -8.62 4.43
N LEU A 129 2.81 -8.23 3.15
CA LEU A 129 1.75 -7.51 2.45
C LEU A 129 1.40 -8.29 1.16
N PRO A 130 0.67 -9.41 1.27
CA PRO A 130 0.48 -10.37 0.18
C PRO A 130 -0.61 -9.91 -0.82
N ILE A 131 -0.39 -8.76 -1.43
CA ILE A 131 -1.27 -8.17 -2.46
C ILE A 131 -0.76 -8.45 -3.87
N TYR A 132 -0.17 -9.63 -4.11
CA TYR A 132 0.33 -10.06 -5.42
C TYR A 132 0.22 -11.57 -5.62
N SER A 133 0.22 -12.01 -6.88
CA SER A 133 0.16 -13.44 -7.25
C SER A 133 1.32 -13.89 -8.13
N GLY A 134 1.95 -12.99 -8.89
CA GLY A 134 2.97 -13.39 -9.86
C GLY A 134 3.82 -12.24 -10.42
N GLY A 135 4.27 -12.41 -11.66
CA GLY A 135 5.27 -11.54 -12.30
C GLY A 135 4.79 -10.10 -12.52
N LEU A 136 3.50 -9.89 -12.81
CA LEU A 136 2.90 -8.56 -12.98
C LEU A 136 2.99 -7.75 -11.67
N GLY A 137 2.67 -8.37 -10.54
CA GLY A 137 2.80 -7.80 -9.21
C GLY A 137 4.25 -7.52 -8.84
N MET A 138 5.16 -8.46 -9.09
CA MET A 138 6.59 -8.25 -8.85
C MET A 138 7.13 -7.07 -9.66
N LEU A 139 6.76 -6.95 -10.94
CA LEU A 139 7.13 -5.83 -11.79
C LEU A 139 6.59 -4.51 -11.22
N ALA A 140 5.29 -4.44 -10.89
CA ALA A 140 4.70 -3.25 -10.29
C ALA A 140 5.40 -2.85 -8.98
N GLY A 141 5.75 -3.83 -8.15
CA GLY A 141 6.47 -3.62 -6.90
C GLY A 141 7.88 -3.09 -7.10
N ASP A 142 8.66 -3.70 -7.98
CA ASP A 142 10.03 -3.29 -8.28
C ASP A 142 10.07 -1.94 -9.01
N CYS A 143 9.06 -1.62 -9.83
CA CYS A 143 8.86 -0.28 -10.37
C CYS A 143 8.68 0.76 -9.26
N LEU A 144 7.85 0.49 -8.24
CA LEU A 144 7.65 1.42 -7.13
C LEU A 144 8.89 1.56 -6.25
N LYS A 145 9.60 0.46 -5.98
CA LYS A 145 10.89 0.49 -5.25
C LYS A 145 11.93 1.31 -6.01
N SER A 146 12.09 1.05 -7.31
CA SER A 146 13.02 1.80 -8.17
C SER A 146 12.64 3.27 -8.30
N ALA A 147 11.35 3.58 -8.41
CA ALA A 147 10.88 4.95 -8.41
C ALA A 147 11.20 5.64 -7.08
N SER A 148 11.07 4.93 -5.96
CA SER A 148 11.48 5.44 -4.65
C SER A 148 12.99 5.66 -4.60
N ASP A 149 13.79 4.67 -5.01
CA ASP A 149 15.18 4.71 -5.50
C ASP A 149 15.61 6.07 -6.03
N LEU A 150 15.00 6.39 -7.16
CA LEU A 150 15.29 7.53 -8.00
C LEU A 150 14.59 8.81 -7.53
N GLY A 151 13.68 8.72 -6.54
CA GLY A 151 12.83 9.81 -6.04
C GLY A 151 11.85 10.34 -7.06
N ILE A 152 11.49 9.50 -8.04
CA ILE A 152 10.43 9.81 -8.98
C ILE A 152 9.11 9.76 -8.19
N PRO A 153 8.28 10.82 -8.27
CA PRO A 153 7.09 10.96 -7.44
C PRO A 153 5.98 10.06 -7.94
N VAL A 154 5.96 8.83 -7.45
CA VAL A 154 4.96 7.82 -7.83
C VAL A 154 4.07 7.51 -6.65
N VAL A 155 2.77 7.46 -6.92
CA VAL A 155 1.77 6.90 -6.01
C VAL A 155 1.21 5.62 -6.62
N GLY A 156 1.41 4.49 -5.95
CA GLY A 156 0.75 3.23 -6.31
C GLY A 156 -0.72 3.28 -5.90
N VAL A 157 -1.60 2.70 -6.71
CA VAL A 157 -3.03 2.56 -6.41
C VAL A 157 -3.46 1.12 -6.65
N GLY A 158 -4.02 0.49 -5.62
CA GLY A 158 -4.42 -0.92 -5.64
C GLY A 158 -5.58 -1.24 -4.69
N ILE A 159 -5.83 -2.52 -4.49
CA ILE A 159 -6.83 -3.04 -3.54
C ILE A 159 -6.08 -3.71 -2.38
N LEU A 160 -6.54 -3.47 -1.14
CA LEU A 160 -6.04 -4.18 0.02
C LEU A 160 -6.85 -5.46 0.19
N TYR A 161 -6.29 -6.59 -0.24
CA TYR A 161 -6.98 -7.87 -0.15
C TYR A 161 -6.88 -8.45 1.26
N GLN A 162 -8.01 -8.85 1.85
CA GLN A 162 -8.02 -9.44 3.19
C GLN A 162 -7.32 -10.80 3.24
N GLN A 163 -7.37 -11.59 2.17
CA GLN A 163 -6.83 -12.96 2.11
C GLN A 163 -5.66 -13.11 1.14
N GLY A 164 -5.25 -12.02 0.48
CA GLY A 164 -4.23 -12.06 -0.57
C GLY A 164 -4.64 -12.96 -1.74
N TYR A 165 -3.69 -13.74 -2.27
CA TYR A 165 -3.95 -14.75 -3.30
C TYR A 165 -4.37 -16.09 -2.68
N PHE A 166 -3.42 -17.00 -2.40
CA PHE A 166 -3.62 -18.17 -1.55
C PHE A 166 -2.28 -18.64 -0.98
N GLN A 167 -2.32 -19.38 0.13
CA GLN A 167 -1.18 -20.12 0.65
C GLN A 167 -1.24 -21.57 0.18
N GLN A 168 -0.20 -22.02 -0.52
CA GLN A 168 -0.10 -23.36 -1.05
C GLN A 168 0.46 -24.31 0.02
N TYR A 169 -0.18 -25.47 0.19
CA TYR A 169 0.42 -26.61 0.89
C TYR A 169 0.11 -27.91 0.14
N LEU A 170 0.91 -28.95 0.41
CA LEU A 170 0.68 -30.28 -0.13
C LEU A 170 0.10 -31.17 0.98
N ASN A 171 -1.00 -31.86 0.69
CA ASN A 171 -1.50 -32.88 1.60
C ASN A 171 -0.59 -34.12 1.61
N SER A 172 -0.89 -35.10 2.45
CA SER A 172 -0.09 -36.34 2.58
C SER A 172 0.05 -37.14 1.28
N ASP A 173 -0.86 -36.93 0.33
CA ASP A 173 -0.88 -37.60 -0.97
C ASP A 173 -0.17 -36.77 -2.06
N GLY A 174 0.40 -35.61 -1.71
CA GLY A 174 1.12 -34.73 -2.63
C GLY A 174 0.22 -33.84 -3.48
N TRP A 175 -1.08 -33.74 -3.18
CA TRP A 175 -2.00 -32.84 -3.87
C TRP A 175 -1.93 -31.43 -3.31
N GLN A 176 -1.94 -30.44 -4.21
CA GLN A 176 -2.08 -29.03 -3.84
C GLN A 176 -3.39 -28.79 -3.10
N GLN A 177 -3.28 -28.05 -2.02
CA GLN A 177 -4.37 -27.48 -1.23
C GLN A 177 -4.10 -25.99 -1.03
N GLU A 178 -5.17 -25.25 -0.72
CA GLU A 178 -5.18 -23.79 -0.69
C GLU A 178 -5.75 -23.31 0.64
N GLU A 179 -5.02 -22.44 1.33
CA GLU A 179 -5.52 -21.71 2.50
C GLU A 179 -5.62 -20.21 2.20
N TYR A 180 -6.62 -19.57 2.81
CA TYR A 180 -6.93 -18.15 2.65
C TYR A 180 -7.03 -17.49 4.03
N PRO A 181 -5.91 -17.35 4.76
CA PRO A 181 -5.93 -16.76 6.09
C PRO A 181 -6.30 -15.27 6.01
N ASP A 182 -7.20 -14.83 6.87
CA ASP A 182 -7.54 -13.40 6.99
C ASP A 182 -6.35 -12.64 7.59
N LEU A 183 -5.95 -11.56 6.91
CA LEU A 183 -4.97 -10.61 7.38
C LEU A 183 -5.59 -9.65 8.38
N ASP A 184 -4.90 -9.47 9.50
CA ASP A 184 -5.16 -8.38 10.42
C ASP A 184 -4.40 -7.13 9.93
N PHE A 185 -5.12 -6.18 9.34
CA PHE A 185 -4.52 -4.96 8.80
C PHE A 185 -3.82 -4.10 9.87
N HIS A 186 -4.11 -4.31 11.17
CA HIS A 186 -3.38 -3.64 12.25
C HIS A 186 -1.98 -4.25 12.52
N LYS A 187 -1.69 -5.42 11.93
CA LYS A 187 -0.43 -6.15 12.11
C LYS A 187 0.47 -6.12 10.87
N ILE A 188 0.12 -5.35 9.84
CA ILE A 188 0.90 -5.19 8.60
C ILE A 188 1.20 -3.70 8.39
N PRO A 189 2.19 -3.33 7.55
CA PRO A 189 2.66 -1.93 7.44
C PRO A 189 1.73 -1.08 6.57
N VAL A 190 0.46 -1.01 6.96
CA VAL A 190 -0.57 -0.13 6.40
C VAL A 190 -1.14 0.74 7.53
N SER A 191 -1.67 1.90 7.18
CA SER A 191 -2.39 2.78 8.10
C SER A 191 -3.61 3.36 7.41
N PRO A 192 -4.70 3.66 8.14
CA PRO A 192 -5.83 4.34 7.53
C PRO A 192 -5.38 5.69 6.95
N ALA A 193 -5.70 5.94 5.68
CA ALA A 193 -5.38 7.21 5.05
C ALA A 193 -6.21 8.32 5.69
N VAL A 194 -5.59 9.49 5.85
CA VAL A 194 -6.22 10.70 6.41
C VAL A 194 -6.16 11.83 5.40
N SER A 195 -7.16 12.69 5.40
CA SER A 195 -7.22 13.86 4.51
C SER A 195 -6.81 15.12 5.27
N PRO A 196 -6.15 16.10 4.63
CA PRO A 196 -5.87 17.39 5.26
C PRO A 196 -7.14 18.02 5.86
N GLY A 197 -7.14 18.24 7.18
CA GLY A 197 -8.28 18.82 7.91
C GLY A 197 -9.28 17.80 8.47
N ASN A 198 -9.18 16.52 8.14
CA ASN A 198 -9.95 15.45 8.77
C ASN A 198 -9.01 14.45 9.48
N ARG A 199 -9.24 14.23 10.78
CA ARG A 199 -8.47 13.24 11.55
C ARG A 199 -9.02 11.82 11.43
N GLY A 200 -10.22 11.65 10.86
CA GLY A 200 -10.85 10.36 10.66
C GLY A 200 -10.31 9.64 9.41
N PRO A 201 -10.46 8.30 9.35
CA PRO A 201 -10.09 7.52 8.17
C PRO A 201 -10.93 7.96 6.96
N VAL A 202 -10.27 8.06 5.81
CA VAL A 202 -10.94 8.38 4.55
C VAL A 202 -11.78 7.19 4.10
N VAL A 203 -13.04 7.46 3.75
CA VAL A 203 -13.96 6.51 3.14
C VAL A 203 -14.53 7.16 1.89
N ILE A 204 -14.42 6.47 0.75
CA ILE A 204 -15.00 6.89 -0.52
C ILE A 204 -16.25 6.07 -0.83
N SER A 205 -17.04 6.56 -1.78
CA SER A 205 -18.22 5.89 -2.33
C SER A 205 -17.99 5.60 -3.81
N VAL A 206 -18.33 4.40 -4.26
CA VAL A 206 -18.19 3.95 -5.65
C VAL A 206 -19.54 3.39 -6.12
N PRO A 207 -20.13 3.95 -7.19
CA PRO A 207 -21.39 3.43 -7.71
C PRO A 207 -21.18 2.06 -8.35
N MET A 208 -21.97 1.08 -7.92
CA MET A 208 -22.01 -0.26 -8.49
C MET A 208 -23.48 -0.66 -8.69
N GLU A 209 -23.87 -0.80 -9.96
CA GLU A 209 -25.25 -1.07 -10.38
C GLU A 209 -26.25 -0.02 -9.85
N LYS A 210 -27.08 -0.38 -8.86
CA LYS A 210 -28.15 0.46 -8.29
C LYS A 210 -27.83 0.91 -6.87
N ARG A 211 -26.58 0.79 -6.43
CA ARG A 211 -26.16 1.06 -5.05
C ARG A 211 -24.76 1.63 -4.99
N GLU A 212 -24.44 2.17 -3.83
CA GLU A 212 -23.11 2.67 -3.51
C GLU A 212 -22.35 1.61 -2.72
N VAL A 213 -21.11 1.37 -3.10
CA VAL A 213 -20.14 0.57 -2.33
C VAL A 213 -19.16 1.53 -1.68
N HIS A 214 -18.98 1.40 -0.37
CA HIS A 214 -18.03 2.21 0.37
C HIS A 214 -16.66 1.52 0.41
N ALA A 215 -15.57 2.28 0.26
CA ALA A 215 -14.23 1.74 0.44
C ALA A 215 -13.46 2.60 1.42
N ARG A 216 -12.91 1.97 2.47
CA ARG A 216 -11.91 2.61 3.33
C ARG A 216 -10.60 2.70 2.56
N VAL A 217 -9.98 3.86 2.64
CA VAL A 217 -8.68 4.10 2.02
C VAL A 217 -7.59 3.85 3.05
N TRP A 218 -6.66 2.98 2.69
CA TRP A 218 -5.45 2.66 3.43
C TRP A 218 -4.23 3.20 2.69
N GLU A 219 -3.15 3.39 3.42
CA GLU A 219 -1.87 3.83 2.89
C GLU A 219 -0.74 2.98 3.46
N ALA A 220 0.17 2.54 2.58
CA ALA A 220 1.48 2.04 2.97
C ALA A 220 2.56 3.01 2.51
N ALA A 221 3.49 3.34 3.41
CA ALA A 221 4.68 4.10 3.05
C ALA A 221 5.68 3.16 2.35
N LEU A 222 6.09 3.52 1.13
CA LEU A 222 6.97 2.72 0.28
C LEU A 222 8.21 3.54 -0.03
N GLY A 223 9.13 3.58 0.92
CA GLY A 223 10.27 4.49 0.87
C GLY A 223 9.77 5.93 0.81
N ARG A 224 10.11 6.64 -0.27
CA ARG A 224 9.67 8.02 -0.57
C ARG A 224 8.27 8.07 -1.20
N ASN A 225 7.82 6.94 -1.75
CA ASN A 225 6.56 6.83 -2.45
C ASN A 225 5.44 6.39 -1.52
N ARG A 226 4.21 6.50 -2.03
CA ARG A 226 2.98 6.14 -1.32
C ARG A 226 2.27 5.02 -2.08
N LEU A 227 1.65 4.11 -1.35
CA LEU A 227 0.78 3.08 -1.93
C LEU A 227 -0.61 3.20 -1.30
N ILE A 228 -1.58 3.64 -2.11
CA ILE A 228 -2.97 3.82 -1.72
C ILE A 228 -3.74 2.53 -2.03
N LEU A 229 -4.41 1.98 -1.02
CA LEU A 229 -5.09 0.70 -1.11
C LEU A 229 -6.55 0.81 -0.67
N LEU A 230 -7.43 0.13 -1.39
CA LEU A 230 -8.88 0.20 -1.20
C LEU A 230 -9.40 -1.06 -0.52
N ASP A 231 -10.23 -0.89 0.51
CA ASP A 231 -10.80 -1.97 1.31
C ASP A 231 -12.32 -1.79 1.44
N THR A 232 -13.09 -2.75 0.93
CA THR A 232 -14.56 -2.76 1.02
C THR A 232 -15.07 -3.55 2.23
N ASN A 233 -14.20 -4.22 2.99
CA ASN A 233 -14.59 -4.97 4.17
C ASN A 233 -14.87 -4.06 5.38
N ILE A 234 -15.93 -3.26 5.27
CA ILE A 234 -16.39 -2.34 6.30
C ILE A 234 -17.88 -2.49 6.56
N GLU A 235 -18.31 -2.12 7.76
CA GLU A 235 -19.68 -2.35 8.24
C GLU A 235 -20.76 -1.69 7.39
N GLN A 236 -20.44 -0.58 6.71
CA GLN A 236 -21.33 0.16 5.81
C GLN A 236 -21.80 -0.67 4.61
N ASN A 237 -21.03 -1.68 4.24
CA ASN A 237 -21.30 -2.51 3.08
C ASN A 237 -22.08 -3.78 3.43
N SER A 238 -22.84 -4.28 2.46
CA SER A 238 -23.47 -5.59 2.54
C SER A 238 -22.41 -6.70 2.67
N PRO A 239 -22.74 -7.88 3.23
CA PRO A 239 -21.80 -9.00 3.29
C PRO A 239 -21.25 -9.44 1.92
N GLU A 240 -22.00 -9.20 0.84
CA GLU A 240 -21.56 -9.48 -0.52
C GLU A 240 -20.49 -8.49 -0.97
N ASP A 241 -20.68 -7.20 -0.70
CA ASP A 241 -19.75 -6.12 -1.09
C ASP A 241 -18.43 -6.13 -0.35
N ARG A 242 -18.46 -6.58 0.90
CA ARG A 242 -17.24 -6.76 1.68
C ARG A 242 -16.29 -7.74 0.98
N ARG A 243 -16.85 -8.73 0.25
CA ARG A 243 -16.07 -9.76 -0.46
C ARG A 243 -15.34 -9.25 -1.70
N ILE A 244 -15.66 -8.06 -2.21
CA ILE A 244 -14.97 -7.46 -3.37
C ILE A 244 -13.46 -7.37 -3.10
N SER A 245 -13.07 -7.06 -1.87
CA SER A 245 -11.66 -6.95 -1.44
C SER A 245 -11.16 -8.16 -0.63
N PHE A 246 -11.76 -9.35 -0.77
CA PHE A 246 -11.27 -10.53 -0.05
C PHE A 246 -10.04 -11.15 -0.72
N GLN A 247 -10.18 -11.59 -1.97
CA GLN A 247 -9.17 -12.38 -2.66
C GLN A 247 -8.71 -11.69 -3.94
N LEU A 248 -7.39 -11.68 -4.16
CA LEU A 248 -6.79 -11.31 -5.43
C LEU A 248 -7.13 -12.39 -6.47
N TYR A 249 -7.74 -12.00 -7.60
CA TYR A 249 -8.18 -12.93 -8.65
C TYR A 249 -9.17 -14.02 -8.19
N GLY A 250 -9.78 -13.85 -7.01
CA GLY A 250 -10.82 -14.74 -6.52
C GLY A 250 -12.24 -14.32 -6.93
N GLY A 251 -13.19 -15.20 -6.62
CA GLY A 251 -14.60 -15.02 -6.97
C GLY A 251 -14.88 -15.37 -8.43
N ASP A 252 -15.98 -14.83 -8.95
CA ASP A 252 -16.43 -15.03 -10.32
C ASP A 252 -16.15 -13.81 -11.21
N VAL A 253 -16.60 -13.87 -12.46
CA VAL A 253 -16.45 -12.78 -13.44
C VAL A 253 -17.12 -11.49 -12.95
N GLU A 254 -18.21 -11.59 -12.20
CA GLU A 254 -18.92 -10.44 -11.66
C GLU A 254 -18.09 -9.75 -10.56
N ASN A 255 -17.55 -10.52 -9.61
CA ASN A 255 -16.64 -10.02 -8.60
C ASN A 255 -15.40 -9.38 -9.23
N ARG A 256 -14.90 -9.97 -10.32
CA ARG A 256 -13.78 -9.41 -11.08
C ARG A 256 -14.10 -8.01 -11.62
N ILE A 257 -15.25 -7.83 -12.25
CA ILE A 257 -15.68 -6.52 -12.75
C ILE A 257 -15.85 -5.53 -11.57
N LYS A 258 -16.43 -5.97 -10.44
CA LYS A 258 -16.55 -5.15 -9.23
C LYS A 258 -15.18 -4.68 -8.71
N GLN A 259 -14.16 -5.54 -8.74
CA GLN A 259 -12.78 -5.17 -8.41
C GLN A 259 -12.18 -4.16 -9.40
N GLU A 260 -12.39 -4.34 -10.70
CA GLU A 260 -11.88 -3.42 -11.72
C GLU A 260 -12.56 -2.04 -11.64
N ILE A 261 -13.86 -1.99 -11.31
CA ILE A 261 -14.59 -0.75 -11.01
C ILE A 261 -14.02 -0.11 -9.74
N LEU A 262 -13.80 -0.88 -8.67
CA LEU A 262 -13.20 -0.39 -7.43
C LEU A 262 -11.80 0.20 -7.68
N LEU A 263 -10.95 -0.52 -8.42
CA LEU A 263 -9.60 -0.06 -8.75
C LEU A 263 -9.64 1.22 -9.61
N GLY A 264 -10.40 1.22 -10.70
CA GLY A 264 -10.44 2.35 -11.64
C GLY A 264 -11.15 3.58 -11.07
N ILE A 265 -12.44 3.43 -10.74
CA ILE A 265 -13.28 4.54 -10.24
C ILE A 265 -12.90 4.87 -8.80
N GLY A 266 -12.85 3.86 -7.94
CA GLY A 266 -12.51 4.05 -6.53
C GLY A 266 -11.09 4.58 -6.34
N GLY A 267 -10.11 4.09 -7.11
CA GLY A 267 -8.74 4.59 -7.03
C GLY A 267 -8.61 6.07 -7.39
N CYS A 268 -9.32 6.52 -8.45
CA CYS A 268 -9.36 7.93 -8.80
C CYS A 268 -9.98 8.79 -7.69
N ARG A 269 -11.09 8.34 -7.09
CA ARG A 269 -11.75 9.04 -5.97
C ARG A 269 -10.91 9.05 -4.70
N ALA A 270 -10.18 7.97 -4.43
CA ALA A 270 -9.30 7.88 -3.27
C ALA A 270 -8.14 8.88 -3.36
N LEU A 271 -7.49 8.99 -4.52
CA LEU A 271 -6.44 9.99 -4.76
C LEU A 271 -6.95 11.42 -4.47
N GLU A 272 -8.12 11.77 -4.98
CA GLU A 272 -8.73 13.08 -4.71
C GLU A 272 -9.03 13.27 -3.21
N ALA A 273 -9.59 12.26 -2.56
CA ALA A 273 -9.94 12.32 -1.14
C ALA A 273 -8.71 12.46 -0.22
N VAL A 274 -7.55 11.92 -0.61
CA VAL A 274 -6.28 12.09 0.11
C VAL A 274 -5.45 13.29 -0.38
N ASN A 275 -6.06 14.19 -1.17
CA ASN A 275 -5.48 15.42 -1.69
C ASN A 275 -4.22 15.18 -2.57
N LEU A 276 -4.24 14.12 -3.38
CA LEU A 276 -3.27 13.85 -4.43
C LEU A 276 -3.87 14.16 -5.80
N ALA A 277 -3.14 14.90 -6.64
CA ALA A 277 -3.56 15.24 -8.00
C ALA A 277 -2.50 14.83 -9.04
N PRO A 278 -2.48 13.55 -9.45
CA PRO A 278 -1.52 13.05 -10.43
C PRO A 278 -1.67 13.71 -11.80
N ARG A 279 -0.53 13.98 -12.45
CA ARG A 279 -0.47 14.51 -13.82
C ARG A 279 -0.52 13.41 -14.87
N VAL A 280 0.00 12.23 -14.52
CA VAL A 280 0.08 11.06 -15.39
C VAL A 280 -0.54 9.87 -14.66
N PHE A 281 -1.30 9.07 -15.40
CA PHE A 281 -1.95 7.86 -14.89
C PHE A 281 -1.45 6.67 -15.71
N HIS A 282 -0.71 5.77 -15.07
CA HIS A 282 -0.22 4.54 -15.63
C HIS A 282 -1.16 3.39 -15.28
N MET A 283 -1.65 2.70 -16.30
CA MET A 283 -2.52 1.53 -16.20
C MET A 283 -1.68 0.29 -16.48
N ASN A 284 -1.44 -0.50 -15.43
CA ASN A 284 -0.78 -1.80 -15.56
C ASN A 284 -1.83 -2.83 -15.98
N GLU A 285 -1.80 -3.22 -17.25
CA GLU A 285 -2.79 -4.08 -17.89
C GLU A 285 -4.22 -3.50 -17.93
N GLY A 286 -5.16 -4.27 -18.47
CA GLY A 286 -6.56 -3.86 -18.66
C GLY A 286 -7.39 -3.69 -17.38
N HIS A 287 -6.88 -4.07 -16.21
CA HIS A 287 -7.66 -4.16 -14.97
C HIS A 287 -8.12 -2.82 -14.42
N SER A 288 -7.42 -1.74 -14.74
CA SER A 288 -7.82 -0.38 -14.36
C SER A 288 -8.53 0.35 -15.51
N ALA A 289 -9.10 -0.33 -16.50
CA ALA A 289 -9.72 0.33 -17.67
C ALA A 289 -10.82 1.35 -17.28
N PHE A 290 -11.58 1.09 -16.21
CA PHE A 290 -12.59 2.03 -15.69
C PHE A 290 -12.00 3.37 -15.22
N LEU A 291 -10.69 3.45 -14.95
CA LEU A 291 -9.98 4.68 -14.66
C LEU A 291 -10.14 5.71 -15.78
N ALA A 292 -9.99 5.29 -17.03
CA ALA A 292 -10.08 6.20 -18.17
C ALA A 292 -11.47 6.85 -18.24
N LEU A 293 -12.53 6.06 -18.00
CA LEU A 293 -13.91 6.55 -17.99
C LEU A 293 -14.17 7.52 -16.84
N GLU A 294 -13.72 7.18 -15.63
CA GLU A 294 -13.89 8.07 -14.47
C GLU A 294 -13.14 9.39 -14.67
N ARG A 295 -11.94 9.35 -15.24
CA ARG A 295 -11.17 10.57 -15.52
C ARG A 295 -11.86 11.47 -16.54
N VAL A 296 -12.46 10.91 -17.61
CA VAL A 296 -13.24 11.70 -18.57
C VAL A 296 -14.44 12.34 -17.87
N ARG A 297 -15.21 11.55 -17.11
CA ARG A 297 -16.36 12.05 -16.34
C ARG A 297 -15.96 13.20 -15.40
N CYS A 298 -14.90 13.00 -14.61
CA CYS A 298 -14.38 13.99 -13.68
C CYS A 298 -13.94 15.28 -14.37
N LEU A 299 -13.29 15.20 -15.54
CA LEU A 299 -12.88 16.39 -16.29
C LEU A 299 -14.11 17.16 -16.79
N VAL A 300 -15.06 16.49 -17.45
CA VAL A 300 -16.30 17.11 -17.92
C VAL A 300 -17.02 17.84 -16.78
N GLU A 301 -17.18 17.19 -15.62
CA GLU A 301 -17.85 17.80 -14.47
C GLU A 301 -17.09 18.99 -13.86
N LYS A 302 -15.76 18.92 -13.78
CA LYS A 302 -14.95 19.94 -13.09
C LYS A 302 -14.66 21.16 -13.95
N THR A 303 -14.50 20.99 -15.26
CA THR A 303 -14.08 22.06 -16.16
C THR A 303 -15.17 22.49 -17.14
N GLY A 304 -16.22 21.67 -17.31
CA GLY A 304 -17.26 21.92 -18.31
C GLY A 304 -16.78 21.69 -19.75
N LEU A 305 -15.67 20.97 -19.95
CA LEU A 305 -15.21 20.56 -21.27
C LEU A 305 -16.23 19.64 -21.95
N GLU A 306 -16.29 19.70 -23.29
CA GLU A 306 -17.02 18.71 -24.07
C GLU A 306 -16.38 17.31 -23.90
N PRO A 307 -17.16 16.22 -23.97
CA PRO A 307 -16.65 14.86 -23.76
C PRO A 307 -15.46 14.49 -24.65
N GLU A 308 -15.42 14.97 -25.89
CA GLU A 308 -14.35 14.73 -26.85
C GLU A 308 -13.03 15.40 -26.42
N ASP A 309 -13.10 16.63 -25.92
CA ASP A 309 -11.92 17.36 -25.43
C ASP A 309 -11.37 16.71 -24.15
N ALA A 310 -12.28 16.30 -23.25
CA ALA A 310 -11.92 15.55 -22.05
C ALA A 310 -11.25 14.20 -22.39
N LEU A 311 -11.75 13.50 -23.41
CA LEU A 311 -11.16 12.26 -23.90
C LEU A 311 -9.73 12.46 -24.41
N GLU A 312 -9.48 13.50 -25.21
CA GLU A 312 -8.13 13.82 -25.71
C GLU A 312 -7.17 14.17 -24.55
N ALA A 313 -7.63 14.93 -23.56
CA ALA A 313 -6.85 15.22 -22.36
C ALA A 313 -6.51 13.95 -21.55
N VAL A 314 -7.47 13.04 -21.37
CA VAL A 314 -7.22 11.74 -20.69
C VAL A 314 -6.24 10.90 -21.49
N ARG A 315 -6.36 10.85 -22.82
CA ARG A 315 -5.43 10.11 -23.69
C ARG A 315 -4.00 10.63 -23.54
N ALA A 316 -3.80 11.94 -23.57
CA ALA A 316 -2.49 12.57 -23.46
C ALA A 316 -1.80 12.37 -22.09
N THR A 317 -2.57 12.01 -21.06
CA THR A 317 -2.10 11.85 -19.68
C THR A 317 -2.24 10.42 -19.17
N SER A 318 -2.52 9.46 -20.05
CA SER A 318 -2.62 8.04 -19.73
C SER A 318 -1.48 7.25 -20.38
N VAL A 319 -0.89 6.35 -19.62
CA VAL A 319 0.10 5.36 -20.10
C VAL A 319 -0.50 3.98 -19.88
N PHE A 320 -0.39 3.10 -20.86
CA PHE A 320 -0.91 1.73 -20.80
C PHE A 320 0.22 0.74 -21.10
N THR A 321 0.32 -0.31 -20.30
CA THR A 321 1.28 -1.40 -20.49
C THR A 321 0.54 -2.72 -20.66
N THR A 322 0.95 -3.48 -21.69
CA THR A 322 0.51 -4.83 -22.05
C THR A 322 1.58 -5.87 -21.74
#